data_AF-A0AAW5TU43-F1
#
_entry.id   AF-A0AAW5TU43-F1
#
_cell.length_a   1.000
_cell.length_b   1.000
_cell.length_c   1.000
_cell.angle_alpha   90.00
_cell.angle_beta   90.00
_cell.angle_gamma   90.00
#
_symmetry.space_group_name_H-M   'P 1'
#
loop_
_entity.id
_entity.type
_entity.pdbx_description
1 polymer ?
#
loop_
_entity_poly.entity_id
_entity_poly.type
_entity_poly.pdbx_seq_one_letter_code
_entity_poly.pdbx_strand_id
1 'polypeptide(L)'
;MLITDGNIKHLSISPLALVTGLLAGVAVVIYSIIPRPLLDKYGALNMTGWGMMLAGIACNIFYPVWRIDFRIEPLSIFYVLTISIVGTALAFLLLLRAFQLISPLVVSVATATEPLTSVFLSIPLFGLKLTPLELLGIVMVIVSVILLSKSEQA
;
A
#
# COMPACT_ATOMS: atom_id res chain seq x y z
N MET A 1 10.67 14.52 5.27
CA MET A 1 10.38 15.94 4.97
C MET A 1 9.97 16.18 3.51
N LEU A 2 9.44 15.16 2.81
CA LEU A 2 8.87 15.29 1.45
C LEU A 2 7.69 16.28 1.34
N ILE A 3 7.23 16.79 2.48
CA ILE A 3 5.95 17.46 2.63
C ILE A 3 6.12 18.97 2.93
N THR A 4 7.33 19.40 3.25
CA THR A 4 7.62 20.79 3.65
C THR A 4 8.80 21.39 2.92
N ASP A 5 9.53 20.62 2.10
CA ASP A 5 10.73 21.08 1.39
C ASP A 5 11.75 21.79 2.30
N GLY A 6 11.74 21.49 3.60
CA GLY A 6 12.59 22.14 4.61
C GLY A 6 12.05 23.45 5.22
N ASN A 7 10.83 23.90 4.92
CA ASN A 7 10.24 25.11 5.49
C ASN A 7 9.12 24.81 6.51
N ILE A 8 9.35 25.18 7.77
CA ILE A 8 8.47 24.95 8.93
C ILE A 8 7.23 25.87 8.97
N LYS A 9 7.16 26.90 8.12
CA LYS A 9 6.05 27.86 8.06
C LYS A 9 5.05 27.60 6.93
N HIS A 10 5.31 26.63 6.06
CA HIS A 10 4.45 26.31 4.93
C HIS A 10 4.12 24.82 4.94
N LEU A 11 2.87 24.47 5.19
CA LEU A 11 2.38 23.11 4.97
C LEU A 11 2.15 22.97 3.46
N SER A 12 3.03 22.25 2.74
CA SER A 12 2.75 21.85 1.35
C SER A 12 1.80 20.65 1.26
N ILE A 13 1.02 20.40 2.32
CA ILE A 13 -0.06 19.39 2.35
C ILE A 13 -1.34 20.07 1.92
N SER A 14 -1.88 19.66 0.77
CA SER A 14 -3.26 19.95 0.44
C SER A 14 -4.19 19.36 1.51
N PRO A 15 -5.20 20.07 2.02
CA PRO A 15 -6.19 19.52 2.94
C PRO A 15 -6.81 18.20 2.44
N LEU A 16 -6.89 18.03 1.12
CA LEU A 16 -7.30 16.80 0.48
C LEU A 16 -6.40 15.61 0.85
N ALA A 17 -5.08 15.78 0.83
CA ALA A 17 -4.11 14.74 1.15
C ALA A 17 -4.18 14.33 2.64
N LEU A 18 -4.52 15.26 3.53
CA LEU A 18 -4.74 14.95 4.94
C LEU A 18 -6.00 14.08 5.13
N VAL A 19 -7.10 14.48 4.48
CA VAL A 19 -8.37 13.74 4.55
C VAL A 19 -8.23 12.34 3.94
N THR A 20 -7.61 12.22 2.77
CA THR A 20 -7.40 10.90 2.13
C THR A 20 -6.44 10.03 2.94
N GLY A 21 -5.39 10.61 3.54
CA GLY A 21 -4.49 9.88 4.43
C GLY A 21 -5.20 9.33 5.68
N LEU A 22 -6.07 10.13 6.30
CA LEU A 22 -6.85 9.69 7.46
C LEU A 22 -7.86 8.60 7.09
N LEU A 23 -8.57 8.77 5.96
CA LEU A 23 -9.47 7.75 5.42
C LEU A 23 -8.73 6.45 5.09
N ALA A 24 -7.51 6.52 4.55
CA ALA A 24 -6.67 5.36 4.31
C ALA A 24 -6.33 4.62 5.61
N GLY A 25 -5.99 5.35 6.68
CA GLY A 25 -5.75 4.75 8.00
C GLY A 25 -6.98 4.01 8.54
N VAL A 26 -8.17 4.61 8.44
CA VAL A 26 -9.43 3.95 8.82
C VAL A 26 -9.68 2.70 7.97
N ALA A 27 -9.44 2.77 6.66
CA ALA A 27 -9.57 1.62 5.76
C ALA A 27 -8.64 0.47 6.18
N VAL A 28 -7.39 0.76 6.56
CA VAL A 28 -6.40 -0.23 7.07
C VAL A 28 -6.93 -0.98 8.27
N VAL A 29 -7.52 -0.28 9.23
CA VAL A 29 -8.12 -0.90 10.41
C VAL A 29 -9.31 -1.79 10.02
N ILE A 30 -10.16 -1.31 9.11
CA ILE A 30 -11.33 -2.06 8.64
C ILE A 30 -10.90 -3.37 7.96
N TYR A 31 -10.01 -3.31 6.96
CA TYR A 31 -9.63 -4.51 6.20
C TYR A 31 -8.67 -5.45 6.94
N SER A 32 -8.05 -5.03 8.03
CA SER A 32 -7.19 -5.91 8.84
C SER A 32 -7.97 -6.65 9.93
N ILE A 33 -9.03 -6.05 10.48
CA ILE A 33 -9.80 -6.62 11.61
C ILE A 33 -11.06 -7.34 11.14
N ILE A 34 -11.91 -6.68 10.35
CA ILE A 34 -13.25 -7.17 10.00
C ILE A 34 -13.24 -8.48 9.19
N PRO A 35 -12.34 -8.70 8.21
CA PRO A 35 -12.44 -9.90 7.39
C PRO A 35 -11.96 -11.16 8.12
N ARG A 36 -11.29 -11.08 9.28
CA ARG A 36 -10.79 -12.27 10.02
C ARG A 36 -11.82 -13.40 10.19
N PRO A 37 -12.98 -13.18 10.82
CA PRO A 37 -14.01 -14.23 10.96
C PRO A 37 -14.55 -14.73 9.62
N LEU A 38 -14.58 -13.87 8.59
CA LEU A 38 -15.04 -14.22 7.26
C LEU A 38 -14.00 -15.03 6.49
N LEU A 39 -12.71 -14.72 6.66
CA LEU A 39 -11.59 -15.43 6.07
C LEU A 39 -11.48 -16.84 6.64
N ASP A 40 -11.77 -17.02 7.93
CA ASP A 40 -11.74 -18.35 8.56
C ASP A 40 -12.89 -19.24 8.07
N LYS A 41 -14.05 -18.63 7.75
CA LYS A 41 -15.23 -19.36 7.26
C LYS A 41 -15.22 -19.64 5.76
N TYR A 42 -14.72 -18.71 4.93
CA TYR A 42 -14.84 -18.76 3.48
C TYR A 42 -13.49 -18.84 2.74
N GLY A 43 -12.37 -18.69 3.45
CA GLY A 43 -11.02 -18.71 2.88
C GLY A 43 -10.59 -17.37 2.24
N ALA A 44 -9.28 -17.13 2.23
CA ALA A 44 -8.69 -15.89 1.72
C ALA A 44 -8.93 -15.66 0.22
N LEU A 45 -8.88 -16.73 -0.59
CA LEU A 45 -9.10 -16.64 -2.03
C LEU A 45 -10.53 -16.16 -2.36
N ASN A 46 -11.54 -16.70 -1.69
CA ASN A 46 -12.94 -16.36 -1.97
C ASN A 46 -13.26 -14.93 -1.50
N MET A 47 -12.81 -14.53 -0.31
CA MET A 47 -12.94 -13.15 0.18
C MET A 47 -12.26 -12.14 -0.76
N THR A 48 -11.04 -12.43 -1.21
CA THR A 48 -10.29 -11.57 -2.12
C THR A 48 -10.99 -11.45 -3.47
N GLY A 49 -11.46 -12.56 -4.05
CA GLY A 49 -12.14 -12.58 -5.33
C GLY A 49 -13.41 -11.74 -5.35
N TRP A 50 -14.30 -11.94 -4.36
CA TRP A 50 -15.52 -11.15 -4.25
C TRP A 50 -15.24 -9.67 -3.95
N GLY A 51 -14.26 -9.38 -3.09
CA GLY A 51 -13.85 -8.02 -2.78
C GLY A 51 -13.34 -7.27 -4.01
N MET A 52 -12.48 -7.92 -4.81
CA MET A 52 -11.94 -7.33 -6.04
C MET A 52 -12.99 -7.20 -7.14
N MET A 53 -13.93 -8.14 -7.24
CA MET A 53 -15.03 -8.05 -8.20
C MET A 53 -15.96 -6.87 -7.88
N LEU A 54 -16.33 -6.69 -6.62
CA LEU A 54 -17.12 -5.53 -6.17
C LEU A 54 -16.36 -4.21 -6.36
N ALA A 55 -15.07 -4.19 -6.03
CA ALA A 55 -14.22 -3.02 -6.25
C ALA A 55 -14.11 -2.66 -7.74
N GLY A 56 -13.94 -3.65 -8.61
CA GLY A 56 -13.90 -3.46 -10.06
C GLY A 56 -15.21 -2.90 -10.62
N ILE A 57 -16.35 -3.41 -10.16
CA ILE A 57 -17.68 -2.89 -10.55
C ILE A 57 -17.84 -1.44 -10.09
N ALA A 58 -17.49 -1.15 -8.83
CA ALA A 58 -17.57 0.20 -8.29
C ALA A 58 -16.66 1.18 -9.07
N CYS A 59 -15.41 0.79 -9.33
CA CYS A 59 -14.48 1.57 -10.14
C CYS A 59 -15.03 1.82 -11.55
N ASN A 60 -15.65 0.83 -12.19
CA ASN A 60 -16.23 0.98 -13.52
C ASN A 60 -17.43 1.95 -13.57
N ILE A 61 -18.14 2.16 -12.46
CA ILE A 61 -19.21 3.16 -12.38
C ILE A 61 -18.64 4.59 -12.44
N PHE A 62 -17.53 4.84 -11.73
CA PHE A 62 -16.90 6.17 -11.68
C PHE A 62 -15.99 6.44 -12.88
N TYR A 63 -15.23 5.42 -13.29
CA TYR A 63 -14.24 5.47 -14.38
C TYR A 63 -14.51 4.31 -15.34
N PRO A 64 -15.48 4.48 -16.26
CA PRO A 64 -15.89 3.40 -17.15
C PRO A 64 -14.77 2.97 -18.08
N VAL A 65 -14.56 1.65 -18.18
CA VAL A 65 -13.49 1.03 -18.99
C VAL A 65 -13.60 1.31 -20.49
N TRP A 66 -14.76 1.78 -20.96
CA TRP A 66 -15.00 2.13 -22.36
C TRP A 66 -14.66 3.58 -22.71
N ARG A 67 -14.33 4.43 -21.73
CA ARG A 67 -13.86 5.81 -21.96
C ARG A 67 -12.35 5.89 -21.79
N ILE A 68 -11.64 5.20 -22.67
CA ILE A 68 -10.18 5.22 -22.70
C ILE A 68 -9.74 6.19 -23.79
N ASP A 69 -9.14 7.31 -23.40
CA ASP A 69 -8.66 8.36 -24.32
C ASP A 69 -7.30 8.02 -24.98
N PHE A 70 -6.62 6.95 -24.53
CA PHE A 70 -5.31 6.53 -25.04
C PHE A 70 -5.39 5.28 -25.93
N ARG A 71 -4.43 5.11 -26.84
CA ARG A 71 -4.34 3.91 -27.69
C ARG A 71 -3.97 2.69 -26.84
N ILE A 72 -4.82 1.67 -26.89
CA ILE A 72 -4.56 0.40 -26.22
C ILE A 72 -3.57 -0.41 -27.06
N GLU A 73 -2.32 -0.45 -26.63
CA GLU A 73 -1.28 -1.32 -27.22
C GLU A 73 -1.21 -2.67 -26.49
N PRO A 74 -0.81 -3.76 -27.17
CA PRO A 74 -0.64 -5.08 -26.53
C PRO A 74 0.30 -5.04 -25.33
N LEU A 75 1.34 -4.20 -25.39
CA LEU A 75 2.29 -4.00 -24.30
C LEU A 75 1.63 -3.34 -23.08
N SER A 76 0.75 -2.35 -23.29
CA SER A 76 -0.01 -1.71 -22.22
C SER A 76 -0.95 -2.69 -21.51
N ILE A 77 -1.61 -3.57 -22.28
CA ILE A 77 -2.45 -4.65 -21.70
C ILE A 77 -1.59 -5.58 -20.84
N PHE A 78 -0.40 -5.96 -21.33
CA PHE A 78 0.51 -6.82 -20.58
C PHE A 78 0.94 -6.20 -19.24
N TYR A 79 1.30 -4.91 -19.22
CA TYR A 79 1.64 -4.21 -17.98
C TYR A 79 0.45 -4.13 -17.01
N VAL A 80 -0.74 -3.78 -17.50
CA VAL A 80 -1.95 -3.69 -16.67
C VAL A 80 -2.29 -5.04 -16.05
N LEU A 81 -2.25 -6.12 -16.84
CA LEU A 81 -2.50 -7.47 -16.33
C LEU A 81 -1.45 -7.89 -15.30
N THR A 82 -0.18 -7.61 -15.55
CA THR A 82 0.91 -7.95 -14.62
C THR A 82 0.74 -7.23 -13.29
N ILE A 83 0.50 -5.92 -13.31
CA ILE A 83 0.30 -5.12 -12.09
C ILE A 83 -0.98 -5.55 -11.36
N SER A 84 -2.07 -5.74 -12.09
CA SER A 84 -3.36 -6.11 -11.47
C SER A 84 -3.33 -7.51 -10.85
N ILE A 85 -2.71 -8.50 -11.51
CA ILE A 85 -2.70 -9.88 -11.02
C ILE A 85 -1.57 -10.08 -9.99
N VAL A 86 -0.33 -9.76 -10.36
CA VAL A 86 0.84 -10.02 -9.52
C VAL A 86 0.98 -8.95 -8.44
N GLY A 87 0.87 -7.68 -8.84
CA GLY A 87 1.08 -6.54 -7.94
C GLY A 87 -0.08 -6.27 -6.98
N THR A 88 -1.32 -6.62 -7.37
CA THR A 88 -2.50 -6.34 -6.54
C THR A 88 -3.20 -7.62 -6.07
N ALA A 89 -3.65 -8.48 -6.98
CA ALA A 89 -4.48 -9.63 -6.60
C ALA A 89 -3.73 -10.64 -5.71
N LEU A 90 -2.56 -11.08 -6.17
CA LEU A 90 -1.71 -12.01 -5.43
C LEU A 90 -1.17 -11.37 -4.15
N ALA A 91 -0.69 -10.13 -4.21
CA ALA A 91 -0.18 -9.39 -3.06
C ALA A 91 -1.24 -9.26 -1.95
N PHE A 92 -2.47 -8.87 -2.31
CA PHE A 92 -3.56 -8.73 -1.35
C PHE A 92 -4.03 -10.08 -0.79
N LEU A 93 -4.04 -11.13 -1.60
CA LEU A 93 -4.33 -12.48 -1.12
C LEU A 93 -3.31 -12.91 -0.07
N LEU A 94 -2.01 -12.71 -0.35
CA LEU A 94 -0.94 -13.01 0.59
C LEU A 94 -1.04 -12.16 1.85
N LEU A 95 -1.42 -10.89 1.73
CA LEU A 95 -1.66 -9.99 2.86
C LEU A 95 -2.81 -10.49 3.76
N LEU A 96 -3.97 -10.81 3.18
CA LEU A 96 -5.09 -11.37 3.94
C LEU A 96 -4.73 -12.71 4.56
N ARG A 97 -3.93 -13.53 3.88
CA ARG A 97 -3.42 -14.79 4.44
C ARG A 97 -2.46 -14.54 5.60
N ALA A 98 -1.58 -13.54 5.51
CA ALA A 98 -0.69 -13.14 6.60
C ALA A 98 -1.49 -12.68 7.83
N PHE A 99 -2.57 -11.93 7.63
CA PHE A 99 -3.47 -11.52 8.72
C PHE A 99 -4.21 -12.69 9.39
N GLN A 100 -4.39 -13.84 8.72
CA GLN A 100 -4.92 -15.06 9.35
C GLN A 100 -3.85 -15.83 10.15
N LEU A 101 -2.61 -15.83 9.66
CA LEU A 101 -1.53 -16.63 10.24
C LEU A 101 -0.83 -15.94 11.42
N ILE A 102 -0.80 -14.60 11.42
CA ILE A 102 -0.05 -13.79 12.38
C ILE A 102 -0.93 -12.64 12.89
N SER A 103 -0.61 -12.09 14.07
CA SER A 103 -1.24 -10.87 14.61
C SER A 103 -1.17 -9.71 13.60
N PRO A 104 -2.20 -8.84 13.49
CA PRO A 104 -2.17 -7.71 12.56
C PRO A 104 -1.04 -6.73 12.87
N LEU A 105 -0.59 -6.70 14.12
CA LEU A 105 0.48 -5.85 14.59
C LEU A 105 1.83 -6.25 13.93
N VAL A 106 2.24 -7.53 14.00
CA VAL A 106 3.42 -8.03 13.26
C VAL A 106 3.33 -7.76 11.76
N VAL A 107 2.16 -7.99 11.14
CA VAL A 107 1.98 -7.73 9.71
C VAL A 107 2.12 -6.23 9.42
N SER A 108 1.59 -5.37 10.29
CA SER A 108 1.73 -3.92 10.18
C SER A 108 3.20 -3.48 10.31
N VAL A 109 3.97 -4.08 11.22
CA VAL A 109 5.42 -3.84 11.35
C VAL A 109 6.16 -4.29 10.09
N ALA A 110 5.79 -5.45 9.53
CA ALA A 110 6.37 -5.95 8.29
C ALA A 110 6.05 -5.01 7.12
N THR A 111 4.82 -4.50 7.01
CA THR A 111 4.47 -3.50 5.98
C THR A 111 5.21 -2.17 6.16
N ALA A 112 5.61 -1.82 7.38
CA ALA A 112 6.45 -0.64 7.60
C ALA A 112 7.85 -0.76 6.99
N THR A 113 8.25 -1.95 6.52
CA THR A 113 9.47 -2.15 5.73
C THR A 113 9.31 -1.84 4.24
N GLU A 114 8.08 -1.80 3.72
CA GLU A 114 7.77 -1.46 2.33
C GLU A 114 8.41 -0.14 1.83
N PRO A 115 8.38 0.98 2.59
CA PRO A 115 9.05 2.19 2.16
C PRO A 115 10.57 2.01 2.00
N LEU A 116 11.20 1.14 2.79
CA LEU A 116 12.63 0.85 2.65
C LEU A 116 12.89 0.11 1.35
N THR A 117 12.14 -0.95 1.07
CA THR A 117 12.25 -1.72 -0.19
C THR A 117 11.99 -0.84 -1.41
N SER A 118 11.01 0.08 -1.33
CA SER A 118 10.75 1.05 -2.38
C SER A 118 11.96 1.94 -2.67
N VAL A 119 12.59 2.50 -1.63
CA VAL A 119 13.81 3.32 -1.79
C VAL A 119 14.94 2.50 -2.41
N PHE A 120 15.21 1.30 -1.89
CA PHE A 120 16.28 0.44 -2.42
C PHE A 120 16.07 0.05 -3.89
N LEU A 121 14.83 -0.23 -4.30
CA LEU A 121 14.51 -0.55 -5.70
C LEU A 121 14.53 0.70 -6.59
N SER A 122 14.22 1.87 -6.05
CA SER A 122 14.16 3.12 -6.83
C SER A 122 15.52 3.63 -7.29
N ILE A 123 16.60 3.31 -6.58
CA ILE A 123 17.97 3.69 -6.95
C ILE A 123 18.39 3.05 -8.29
N PRO A 124 18.37 1.71 -8.47
CA PRO A 124 18.75 1.08 -9.73
C PRO A 124 17.70 1.22 -10.83
N LEU A 125 16.40 1.24 -10.50
CA LEU A 125 15.32 1.26 -11.50
C LEU A 125 15.06 2.65 -12.08
N PHE A 126 15.08 3.68 -11.24
CA PHE A 126 14.74 5.05 -11.64
C PHE A 126 15.94 6.01 -11.60
N GLY A 127 17.13 5.53 -11.20
CA GLY A 127 18.33 6.36 -11.11
C GLY A 127 18.25 7.43 -10.03
N LEU A 128 17.48 7.19 -8.97
CA LEU A 128 17.20 8.17 -7.92
C LEU A 128 18.50 8.54 -7.18
N LYS A 129 18.82 9.83 -7.12
CA LYS A 129 19.96 10.36 -6.35
C LYS A 129 19.48 10.83 -4.98
N LEU A 130 19.86 10.11 -3.93
CA LEU A 130 19.47 10.44 -2.57
C LEU A 130 20.19 11.70 -2.08
N THR A 131 19.41 12.65 -1.58
CA THR A 131 19.90 13.81 -0.85
C THR A 131 20.25 13.42 0.60
N PRO A 132 21.15 14.17 1.29
CA PRO A 132 21.49 13.90 2.69
C PRO A 132 20.28 13.92 3.64
N LEU A 133 19.24 14.71 3.30
CA LEU A 133 18.02 14.82 4.10
C LEU A 133 17.11 13.60 3.93
N GLU A 134 17.04 13.02 2.73
CA GLU A 134 16.34 11.75 2.47
C GLU A 134 17.02 10.60 3.21
N LEU A 135 18.35 10.59 3.25
CA LEU A 135 19.11 9.61 4.03
C LEU A 135 18.73 9.66 5.52
N LEU A 136 18.61 10.86 6.09
CA LEU A 136 18.17 11.04 7.47
C LEU A 136 16.73 10.57 7.68
N GLY A 137 15.85 10.79 6.69
CA GLY A 137 14.49 10.26 6.69
C GLY A 137 14.44 8.73 6.72
N ILE A 138 15.27 8.06 5.90
CA ILE A 138 15.40 6.61 5.87
C ILE A 138 15.84 6.08 7.25
N VAL A 139 16.85 6.70 7.86
CA VAL A 139 17.33 6.31 9.19
C VAL A 139 16.22 6.43 10.23
N MET A 140 15.43 7.51 10.22
CA MET A 140 14.31 7.66 11.16
C MET A 140 13.22 6.60 10.98
N VAL A 141 12.92 6.22 9.73
CA VAL A 141 11.96 5.13 9.44
C VAL A 141 12.50 3.80 9.99
N ILE A 142 13.77 3.48 9.74
CA ILE A 142 14.41 2.25 10.25
C ILE A 142 14.33 2.19 11.77
N VAL A 143 14.67 3.29 12.46
CA VAL A 143 14.59 3.36 13.93
C VAL A 143 13.16 3.14 14.41
N SER A 144 12.17 3.74 13.75
CA SER A 144 10.75 3.58 14.10
C SER A 144 10.29 2.12 13.97
N VAL A 145 10.68 1.44 12.89
CA VAL A 145 10.37 0.01 12.68
C VAL A 145 11.01 -0.86 13.76
N ILE A 146 12.27 -0.60 14.12
CA ILE A 146 12.97 -1.36 15.17
C ILE A 146 12.31 -1.17 16.54
N LEU A 147 11.96 0.06 16.89
CA LEU A 147 11.28 0.36 18.16
C LEU A 147 9.92 -0.33 18.25
N LEU A 148 9.13 -0.27 17.17
CA LEU A 148 7.82 -0.92 17.11
C LEU A 148 7.94 -2.44 17.23
N SER A 149 8.87 -3.05 16.49
CA SER A 149 9.16 -4.49 16.55
C SER A 149 9.55 -4.96 17.95
N LYS A 150 10.36 -4.16 18.67
CA LYS A 150 10.78 -4.48 20.04
C LYS A 150 9.64 -4.34 21.06
N SER A 151 8.75 -3.37 20.88
CA SER A 151 7.60 -3.17 21.78
C SER A 151 6.55 -4.28 21.70
N GLU A 152 6.50 -5.01 20.57
CA GLU A 152 5.57 -6.11 20.38
C GLU A 152 6.08 -7.44 20.98
N GLN A 153 7.39 -7.57 21.20
CA GLN A 153 7.99 -8.74 21.87
C GLN A 153 8.01 -8.62 23.41
N ALA A 154 7.64 -7.47 23.96
CA ALA A 154 7.63 -7.17 25.39
C ALA A 154 6.21 -7.24 25.97
#